data_AF-A0A2H5VL93-F1
#
_entry.id   AF-A0A2H5VL93-F1
#
_cell.length_a   1.000
_cell.length_b   1.000
_cell.length_c   1.000
_cell.angle_alpha   90.00
_cell.angle_beta   90.00
_cell.angle_gamma   90.00
#
_symmetry.space_group_name_H-M   'P 1'
#
loop_
_entity.id
_entity.type
_entity.pdbx_description
1 polymer ?
#
loop_
_entity_poly.entity_id
_entity_poly.type
_entity_poly.pdbx_seq_one_letter_code
_entity_poly.pdbx_strand_id
1 'polypeptide(L)'
;MLKSAWGAAVILWIVMGQKPFEEKLHDPHTDRPYPLVRSPLVTYRATGWEVVGEFYRAIWTEVVLSFGLTERGATEVVAVGEGMLEVAPREGVEFLEGGTREPHPIAPRALSVKIRNAYLRVHPEDVALRIARDRLAPAREEEALVRAETIHRERFGLYFVHDGLAVIPPPGVRVLDAEITDGRRLVILDAPGIKRSVLMLPLERR
;
A
#
# COMPACT_ATOMS: atom_id res chain seq x y z
N MET A 1 -8.89 -14.56 20.13
CA MET A 1 -8.65 -13.17 19.67
C MET A 1 -7.33 -12.66 20.25
N LEU A 2 -6.18 -12.91 19.60
CA LEU A 2 -4.89 -12.28 20.00
C LEU A 2 -3.76 -12.45 18.94
N LYS A 3 -4.11 -12.71 17.67
CA LYS A 3 -3.14 -13.06 16.61
C LYS A 3 -2.97 -12.01 15.51
N SER A 4 -3.92 -11.08 15.35
CA SER A 4 -3.86 -9.99 14.35
C SER A 4 -2.88 -8.87 14.68
N ALA A 5 -2.26 -8.89 15.86
CA ALA A 5 -1.33 -7.85 16.30
C ALA A 5 0.10 -8.05 15.75
N TRP A 6 0.45 -9.24 15.25
CA TRP A 6 1.84 -9.63 15.05
C TRP A 6 2.36 -9.39 13.63
N GLY A 7 1.60 -9.73 12.58
CA GLY A 7 1.91 -9.26 11.22
C GLY A 7 1.91 -7.73 11.10
N ALA A 8 1.05 -7.06 11.89
CA ALA A 8 1.06 -5.62 12.07
C ALA A 8 2.35 -5.14 12.74
N ALA A 9 2.80 -5.82 13.81
CA ALA A 9 4.05 -5.51 14.50
C ALA A 9 5.28 -5.65 13.60
N VAL A 10 5.36 -6.63 12.70
CA VAL A 10 6.50 -6.82 11.78
C VAL A 10 6.59 -5.71 10.73
N ILE A 11 5.44 -5.32 10.17
CA ILE A 11 5.35 -4.17 9.25
C ILE A 11 5.69 -2.87 10.01
N LEU A 12 5.12 -2.70 11.20
CA LEU A 12 5.39 -1.60 12.09
C LEU A 12 6.85 -1.61 12.56
N TRP A 13 7.56 -2.74 12.62
CA TRP A 13 8.99 -2.80 12.96
C TRP A 13 9.91 -2.53 11.76
N ILE A 14 9.51 -2.83 10.52
CA ILE A 14 10.29 -2.39 9.33
C ILE A 14 10.16 -0.88 9.15
N VAL A 15 8.98 -0.36 9.46
CA VAL A 15 8.77 1.08 9.61
C VAL A 15 9.57 1.51 10.86
N MET A 16 9.16 1.25 12.09
CA MET A 16 9.78 1.79 13.31
C MET A 16 11.22 1.33 13.70
N GLY A 17 11.76 0.27 13.11
CA GLY A 17 13.11 -0.27 13.37
C GLY A 17 14.21 0.40 12.53
N GLN A 18 13.81 1.19 11.53
CA GLN A 18 14.64 2.31 11.09
C GLN A 18 14.50 3.37 12.20
N LYS A 19 15.60 3.97 12.67
CA LYS A 19 15.63 5.05 13.70
C LYS A 19 14.33 5.85 13.69
N PRO A 20 13.74 6.20 14.87
CA PRO A 20 12.37 6.68 14.98
C PRO A 20 12.02 7.52 13.76
N PHE A 21 11.02 7.04 13.02
CA PHE A 21 10.49 7.61 11.77
C PHE A 21 10.18 9.13 11.88
N GLU A 22 10.27 9.69 13.09
CA GLU A 22 10.19 11.09 13.51
C GLU A 22 11.38 12.00 13.12
N GLU A 23 12.50 11.51 12.55
CA GLU A 23 13.67 12.40 12.36
C GLU A 23 14.11 12.69 10.91
N LYS A 24 13.64 12.00 9.86
CA LYS A 24 14.28 12.14 8.52
C LYS A 24 13.41 12.19 7.26
N LEU A 25 12.12 12.50 7.35
CA LEU A 25 11.35 12.89 6.15
C LEU A 25 10.27 13.95 6.43
N HIS A 26 10.64 15.04 7.09
CA HIS A 26 9.71 16.15 7.34
C HIS A 26 9.88 17.23 6.26
N ASP A 27 8.82 17.48 5.50
CA ASP A 27 8.63 18.74 4.75
C ASP A 27 7.98 19.78 5.70
N PRO A 28 8.45 21.04 5.74
CA PRO A 28 8.36 21.91 6.92
C PRO A 28 6.99 22.54 7.23
N HIS A 29 5.92 22.22 6.49
CA HIS A 29 4.76 23.12 6.47
C HIS A 29 3.54 22.76 7.31
N THR A 30 3.25 21.52 7.71
CA THR A 30 2.30 21.30 8.82
C THR A 30 2.26 19.90 9.44
N ASP A 31 2.61 18.83 8.72
CA ASP A 31 2.66 17.40 9.17
C ASP A 31 1.71 17.00 10.32
N ARG A 32 0.45 17.46 10.24
CA ARG A 32 -0.60 17.10 11.21
C ARG A 32 -1.40 15.93 10.65
N PRO A 33 -1.78 14.95 11.48
CA PRO A 33 -2.72 13.92 11.07
C PRO A 33 -4.05 14.55 10.66
N TYR A 34 -4.65 14.04 9.59
CA TYR A 34 -5.90 14.50 9.03
C TYR A 34 -7.02 13.49 9.27
N PRO A 35 -8.26 13.94 9.55
CA PRO A 35 -9.40 13.04 9.55
C PRO A 35 -9.64 12.48 8.15
N LEU A 36 -10.01 11.21 8.09
CA LEU A 36 -10.62 10.66 6.89
C LEU A 36 -12.01 11.29 6.74
N VAL A 37 -12.16 12.11 5.69
CA VAL A 37 -13.43 12.73 5.30
C VAL A 37 -14.30 11.72 4.57
N ARG A 38 -13.67 10.75 3.88
CA ARG A 38 -14.35 9.63 3.25
C ARG A 38 -13.51 8.38 3.37
N SER A 39 -14.00 7.40 4.12
CA SER A 39 -13.45 6.04 4.08
C SER A 39 -13.78 5.37 2.74
N PRO A 40 -13.05 4.32 2.33
CA PRO A 40 -13.33 3.54 1.12
C PRO A 40 -14.69 2.83 1.18
N LEU A 41 -15.78 3.57 1.01
CA LEU A 41 -17.18 3.12 1.10
C LEU A 41 -17.92 3.21 -0.23
N VAL A 42 -17.22 3.61 -1.29
CA VAL A 42 -17.73 3.66 -2.65
C VAL A 42 -16.67 3.13 -3.57
N THR A 43 -17.09 2.39 -4.58
CA THR A 43 -16.22 1.76 -5.54
C THR A 43 -16.37 2.37 -6.93
N TYR A 44 -15.29 2.30 -7.68
CA TYR A 44 -15.20 2.73 -9.07
C TYR A 44 -14.55 1.61 -9.86
N ARG A 45 -15.07 1.28 -11.03
CA ARG A 45 -14.39 0.40 -11.97
C ARG A 45 -13.37 1.24 -12.74
N ALA A 46 -12.13 0.78 -12.75
CA ALA A 46 -11.05 1.34 -13.55
C ALA A 46 -10.56 0.34 -14.59
N THR A 47 -10.22 0.83 -15.78
CA THR A 47 -9.61 0.02 -16.85
C THR A 47 -8.20 0.52 -17.17
N GLY A 48 -7.27 -0.43 -17.37
CA GLY A 48 -5.86 -0.12 -17.67
C GLY A 48 -5.21 0.76 -16.61
N TRP A 49 -5.47 0.49 -15.33
CA TRP A 49 -4.84 1.22 -14.23
C TRP A 49 -3.45 0.66 -13.96
N GLU A 50 -2.51 1.56 -13.74
CA GLU A 50 -1.10 1.23 -13.58
C GLU A 50 -0.48 2.06 -12.46
N VAL A 51 0.30 1.40 -11.62
CA VAL A 51 1.11 2.03 -10.57
C VAL A 51 2.57 1.72 -10.88
N VAL A 52 3.35 2.76 -11.18
CA VAL A 52 4.77 2.64 -11.53
C VAL A 52 5.61 3.30 -10.46
N GLY A 53 6.42 2.52 -9.76
CA GLY A 53 7.47 3.01 -8.87
C GLY A 53 8.86 2.88 -9.47
N GLU A 54 9.89 3.16 -8.68
CA GLU A 54 11.28 3.15 -9.13
C GLU A 54 11.81 1.77 -9.53
N PHE A 55 11.26 0.71 -8.95
CA PHE A 55 11.75 -0.67 -9.14
C PHE A 55 10.61 -1.69 -9.29
N TYR A 56 9.38 -1.20 -9.42
CA TYR A 56 8.21 -2.06 -9.58
C TYR A 56 7.16 -1.43 -10.47
N ARG A 57 6.32 -2.30 -11.03
CA ARG A 57 5.19 -1.93 -11.88
C ARG A 57 4.02 -2.84 -11.56
N ALA A 58 2.89 -2.27 -11.16
CA ALA A 58 1.65 -3.00 -10.93
C ALA A 58 0.61 -2.58 -11.99
N ILE A 59 0.00 -3.54 -12.67
CA ILE A 59 -0.90 -3.30 -13.80
C ILE A 59 -2.19 -4.09 -13.62
N TRP A 60 -3.31 -3.42 -13.84
CA TRP A 60 -4.64 -4.02 -13.88
C TRP A 60 -5.32 -3.68 -15.21
N THR A 61 -5.72 -4.72 -15.96
CA THR A 61 -6.57 -4.53 -17.15
C THR A 61 -7.94 -3.98 -16.74
N GLU A 62 -8.49 -4.51 -15.66
CA GLU A 62 -9.73 -4.07 -15.04
C GLU A 62 -9.66 -4.28 -13.53
N VAL A 63 -10.13 -3.32 -12.74
CA VAL A 63 -10.08 -3.39 -11.27
C VAL A 63 -11.16 -2.53 -10.64
N VAL A 64 -11.62 -2.92 -9.46
CA VAL A 64 -12.50 -2.11 -8.63
C VAL A 64 -11.64 -1.33 -7.63
N LEU A 65 -11.72 -0.01 -7.68
CA LEU A 65 -10.98 0.91 -6.82
C LEU A 65 -11.91 1.53 -5.78
N SER A 66 -11.44 1.63 -4.54
CA SER A 66 -12.07 2.44 -3.51
C SER A 66 -11.06 3.40 -2.90
N PHE A 67 -11.47 4.64 -2.66
CA PHE A 67 -10.57 5.73 -2.28
C PHE A 67 -10.83 6.19 -0.85
N GLY A 68 -9.75 6.35 -0.08
CA GLY A 68 -9.75 7.04 1.20
C GLY A 68 -9.37 8.50 1.00
N LEU A 69 -10.25 9.43 1.37
CA LEU A 69 -10.06 10.87 1.18
C LEU A 69 -9.87 11.57 2.52
N THR A 70 -8.89 12.44 2.59
CA THR A 70 -8.76 13.47 3.63
C THR A 70 -9.16 14.83 3.06
N GLU A 71 -9.16 15.87 3.89
CA GLU A 71 -9.38 17.25 3.43
C GLU A 71 -8.33 17.74 2.42
N ARG A 72 -7.18 17.06 2.32
CA ARG A 72 -6.10 17.35 1.37
C ARG A 72 -6.18 16.52 0.09
N GLY A 73 -7.11 15.56 0.01
CA GLY A 73 -7.34 14.73 -1.17
C GLY A 73 -7.26 13.23 -0.91
N ALA A 74 -7.26 12.45 -1.99
CA ALA A 74 -7.13 11.00 -1.90
C ALA A 74 -5.72 10.64 -1.43
N THR A 75 -5.62 9.84 -0.38
CA THR A 75 -4.31 9.38 0.13
C THR A 75 -4.20 7.86 0.13
N GLU A 76 -5.32 7.20 -0.21
CA GLU A 76 -5.58 5.79 -0.04
C GLU A 76 -6.26 5.26 -1.30
N VAL A 77 -5.77 4.14 -1.82
CA VAL A 77 -6.46 3.38 -2.86
C VAL A 77 -6.50 1.92 -2.46
N VAL A 78 -7.69 1.35 -2.40
CA VAL A 78 -7.89 -0.09 -2.29
C VAL A 78 -8.30 -0.62 -3.65
N ALA A 79 -7.48 -1.50 -4.20
CA ALA A 79 -7.70 -2.16 -5.46
C ALA A 79 -8.15 -3.59 -5.22
N VAL A 80 -9.36 -3.92 -5.70
CA VAL A 80 -9.96 -5.24 -5.64
C VAL A 80 -10.08 -5.78 -7.07
N GLY A 81 -9.30 -6.80 -7.39
CA GLY A 81 -9.23 -7.36 -8.73
C GLY A 81 -7.84 -7.83 -9.11
N GLU A 82 -7.80 -8.79 -10.03
CA GLU A 82 -6.55 -9.40 -10.45
C GLU A 82 -5.66 -8.43 -11.23
N GLY A 83 -4.40 -8.37 -10.85
CA GLY A 83 -3.37 -7.60 -11.53
C GLY A 83 -2.07 -8.38 -11.66
N MET A 84 -1.12 -7.81 -12.38
CA MET A 84 0.27 -8.28 -12.42
C MET A 84 1.16 -7.28 -11.68
N LEU A 85 2.01 -7.78 -10.80
CA LEU A 85 3.07 -7.02 -10.16
C LEU A 85 4.43 -7.54 -10.62
N GLU A 86 5.19 -6.66 -11.24
CA GLU A 86 6.57 -6.87 -11.64
C GLU A 86 7.48 -6.08 -10.70
N VAL A 87 8.55 -6.72 -10.22
CA VAL A 87 9.57 -6.11 -9.36
C VAL A 87 10.94 -6.45 -9.94
N ALA A 88 11.74 -5.43 -10.20
CA ALA A 88 13.10 -5.57 -10.68
C ALA A 88 14.10 -5.41 -9.51
N PRO A 89 15.16 -6.24 -9.45
CA PRO A 89 16.27 -5.98 -8.55
C PRO A 89 16.90 -4.63 -8.88
N ARG A 90 17.18 -3.82 -7.86
CA ARG A 90 17.85 -2.53 -8.02
C ARG A 90 18.78 -2.29 -6.84
N GLU A 91 19.92 -1.66 -7.11
CA GLU A 91 20.86 -1.26 -6.06
C GLU A 91 20.16 -0.36 -5.03
N GLY A 92 20.44 -0.59 -3.75
CA GLY A 92 19.81 0.16 -2.65
C GLY A 92 18.37 -0.26 -2.31
N VAL A 93 17.81 -1.27 -2.99
CA VAL A 93 16.53 -1.90 -2.61
C VAL A 93 16.79 -3.17 -1.82
N GLU A 94 16.24 -3.25 -0.61
CA GLU A 94 16.30 -4.46 0.19
C GLU A 94 15.20 -5.44 -0.16
N PHE A 95 15.54 -6.70 -0.32
CA PHE A 95 14.57 -7.78 -0.42
C PHE A 95 14.56 -8.50 0.92
N LEU A 96 13.40 -8.56 1.54
CA LEU A 96 13.19 -9.09 2.87
C LEU A 96 12.13 -10.20 2.82
N GLU A 97 12.33 -11.25 3.59
CA GLU A 97 11.31 -12.26 3.87
C GLU A 97 10.99 -12.23 5.36
N GLY A 98 9.70 -12.09 5.68
CA GLY A 98 9.22 -11.94 7.05
C GLY A 98 8.25 -13.04 7.47
N GLY A 99 8.17 -13.23 8.78
CA GLY A 99 7.24 -14.14 9.46
C GLY A 99 6.75 -13.52 10.77
N THR A 100 7.01 -14.18 11.90
CA THR A 100 6.51 -13.79 13.23
C THR A 100 7.55 -13.16 14.16
N ARG A 101 8.84 -13.15 13.79
CA ARG A 101 9.91 -12.60 14.64
C ARG A 101 10.49 -11.31 14.06
N GLU A 102 11.31 -11.38 13.02
CA GLU A 102 11.81 -10.21 12.30
C GLU A 102 12.00 -10.59 10.82
N PRO A 103 11.88 -9.65 9.88
CA PRO A 103 12.22 -9.91 8.49
C PRO A 103 13.73 -10.03 8.32
N HIS A 104 14.15 -10.95 7.47
CA HIS A 104 15.56 -11.16 7.18
C HIS A 104 15.86 -10.86 5.71
N PRO A 105 17.04 -10.31 5.40
CA PRO A 105 17.45 -10.09 4.02
C PRO A 105 17.50 -11.40 3.23
N ILE A 106 16.98 -11.35 2.00
CA ILE A 106 17.07 -12.42 1.01
C ILE A 106 17.76 -11.89 -0.24
N ALA A 107 18.26 -12.81 -1.07
CA ALA A 107 18.88 -12.45 -2.34
C ALA A 107 17.90 -11.63 -3.21
N PRO A 108 18.32 -10.46 -3.74
CA PRO A 108 17.52 -9.71 -4.69
C PRO A 108 17.18 -10.58 -5.91
N ARG A 109 15.91 -10.58 -6.30
CA ARG A 109 15.44 -11.37 -7.45
C ARG A 109 14.31 -10.65 -8.15
N ALA A 110 14.27 -10.80 -9.47
CA ALA A 110 13.13 -10.35 -10.24
C ALA A 110 11.90 -11.14 -9.81
N LEU A 111 10.78 -10.45 -9.62
CA LEU A 111 9.50 -11.04 -9.31
C LEU A 111 8.50 -10.62 -10.38
N SER A 112 7.72 -11.59 -10.86
CA SER A 112 6.54 -11.35 -11.67
C SER A 112 5.45 -12.20 -11.05
N VAL A 113 4.51 -11.57 -10.35
CA VAL A 113 3.51 -12.25 -9.56
C VAL A 113 2.11 -11.74 -9.86
N LYS A 114 1.15 -12.66 -9.92
CA LYS A 114 -0.26 -12.28 -9.98
C LYS A 114 -0.71 -11.83 -8.59
N ILE A 115 -1.38 -10.69 -8.53
CA ILE A 115 -1.95 -10.14 -7.31
C ILE A 115 -3.47 -10.15 -7.41
N ARG A 116 -4.16 -10.36 -6.28
CA ARG A 116 -5.62 -10.38 -6.19
C ARG A 116 -6.20 -9.05 -5.73
N ASN A 117 -5.51 -8.41 -4.80
CA ASN A 117 -5.91 -7.17 -4.19
C ASN A 117 -4.66 -6.37 -3.83
N ALA A 118 -4.78 -5.06 -3.78
CA ALA A 118 -3.72 -4.20 -3.28
C ALA A 118 -4.27 -3.04 -2.45
N TYR A 119 -3.48 -2.63 -1.47
CA TYR A 119 -3.68 -1.42 -0.68
C TYR A 119 -2.52 -0.48 -0.95
N LEU A 120 -2.82 0.77 -1.30
CA LEU A 120 -1.84 1.78 -1.67
C LEU A 120 -1.97 2.99 -0.73
N ARG A 121 -0.87 3.38 -0.07
CA ARG A 121 -0.72 4.71 0.57
C ARG A 121 0.23 5.58 -0.21
N VAL A 122 -0.22 6.78 -0.54
CA VAL A 122 0.51 7.76 -1.35
C VAL A 122 0.17 9.18 -0.93
N HIS A 123 1.03 10.12 -1.32
CA HIS A 123 0.73 11.55 -1.26
C HIS A 123 -0.47 11.90 -2.18
N PRO A 124 -1.32 12.89 -1.84
CA PRO A 124 -2.47 13.28 -2.67
C PRO A 124 -2.17 13.69 -4.11
N GLU A 125 -0.95 14.16 -4.36
CA GLU A 125 -0.53 14.63 -5.69
C GLU A 125 0.15 13.53 -6.52
N ASP A 126 0.21 12.31 -6.01
CA ASP A 126 0.87 11.19 -6.67
C ASP A 126 0.22 10.86 -8.02
N VAL A 127 1.07 10.55 -9.01
CA VAL A 127 0.63 10.22 -10.37
C VAL A 127 -0.24 8.97 -10.44
N ALA A 128 -0.13 8.04 -9.48
CA ALA A 128 -0.98 6.84 -9.42
C ALA A 128 -2.47 7.18 -9.26
N LEU A 129 -2.79 8.37 -8.72
CA LEU A 129 -4.16 8.87 -8.54
C LEU A 129 -4.71 9.54 -9.81
N ARG A 130 -3.87 9.79 -10.82
CA ARG A 130 -4.26 10.48 -12.07
C ARG A 130 -4.88 9.49 -13.07
N ILE A 131 -6.07 9.02 -12.74
CA ILE A 131 -6.85 8.13 -13.62
C ILE A 131 -7.68 8.98 -14.57
N ALA A 132 -7.57 8.72 -15.87
CA ALA A 132 -8.36 9.42 -16.88
C ALA A 132 -9.87 9.18 -16.66
N ARG A 133 -10.69 10.22 -16.81
CA ARG A 133 -12.12 10.19 -16.47
C ARG A 133 -12.89 9.13 -17.26
N ASP A 134 -12.53 8.92 -18.52
CA ASP A 134 -13.10 7.90 -19.41
C ASP A 134 -12.72 6.47 -19.01
N ARG A 135 -11.70 6.31 -18.16
CA ARG A 135 -11.25 5.03 -17.60
C ARG A 135 -11.77 4.77 -16.20
N LEU A 136 -12.62 5.64 -15.64
CA LEU A 136 -13.15 5.51 -14.29
C LEU A 136 -14.67 5.67 -14.28
N ALA A 137 -15.38 4.60 -13.94
CA ALA A 137 -16.84 4.59 -13.85
C ALA A 137 -17.28 4.22 -12.43
N PRO A 138 -18.40 4.76 -11.90
CA PRO A 138 -18.97 4.27 -10.65
C PRO A 138 -19.27 2.77 -10.72
N ALA A 139 -18.86 2.01 -9.70
CA ALA A 139 -19.18 0.60 -9.56
C ALA A 139 -20.23 0.40 -8.45
N ARG A 140 -21.08 -0.63 -8.62
CA ARG A 140 -22.09 -1.04 -7.63
C ARG A 140 -21.93 -2.51 -7.26
N GLU A 141 -20.69 -2.94 -7.13
CA GLU A 141 -20.33 -4.31 -6.78
C GLU A 141 -20.20 -4.44 -5.27
N GLU A 142 -21.23 -4.96 -4.64
CA GLU A 142 -21.31 -5.10 -3.18
C GLU A 142 -20.18 -5.99 -2.62
N GLU A 143 -19.88 -7.11 -3.28
CA GLU A 143 -18.78 -7.99 -2.85
C GLU A 143 -17.41 -7.30 -2.90
N ALA A 144 -17.17 -6.49 -3.93
CA ALA A 144 -15.92 -5.75 -4.07
C ALA A 144 -15.83 -4.63 -3.02
N LEU A 145 -16.95 -3.99 -2.69
CA LEU A 145 -17.03 -3.00 -1.62
C LEU A 145 -16.71 -3.62 -0.25
N VAL A 146 -17.36 -4.73 0.11
CA VAL A 146 -17.09 -5.44 1.39
C VAL A 146 -15.62 -5.86 1.48
N ARG A 147 -15.04 -6.32 0.37
CA ARG A 147 -13.62 -6.69 0.32
C ARG A 147 -12.71 -5.47 0.50
N ALA A 148 -13.03 -4.35 -0.16
CA ALA A 148 -12.27 -3.12 -0.02
C ALA A 148 -12.28 -2.59 1.43
N GLU A 149 -13.45 -2.62 2.08
CA GLU A 149 -13.59 -2.24 3.49
C GLU A 149 -12.77 -3.14 4.43
N THR A 150 -12.78 -4.45 4.17
CA THR A 150 -12.01 -5.43 4.93
C THR A 150 -10.51 -5.12 4.82
N ILE A 151 -10.01 -4.93 3.60
CA ILE A 151 -8.60 -4.60 3.35
C ILE A 151 -8.25 -3.27 4.02
N HIS A 152 -9.06 -2.23 3.86
CA HIS A 152 -8.83 -0.94 4.50
C HIS A 152 -8.69 -1.09 6.01
N ARG A 153 -9.64 -1.75 6.67
CA ARG A 153 -9.62 -1.96 8.13
C ARG A 153 -8.37 -2.70 8.60
N GLU A 154 -7.86 -3.63 7.80
CA GLU A 154 -6.68 -4.41 8.12
C GLU A 154 -5.34 -3.70 7.89
N ARG A 155 -5.32 -2.71 6.98
CA ARG A 155 -4.07 -2.10 6.50
C ARG A 155 -3.90 -0.65 6.92
N PHE A 156 -5.00 0.06 7.15
CA PHE A 156 -4.97 1.48 7.50
C PHE A 156 -4.06 1.77 8.70
N GLY A 157 -4.28 1.08 9.82
CA GLY A 157 -3.48 1.28 11.03
C GLY A 157 -2.01 0.86 10.93
N LEU A 158 -1.55 0.37 9.77
CA LEU A 158 -0.17 -0.06 9.56
C LEU A 158 0.71 1.01 8.90
N TYR A 159 0.11 1.97 8.18
CA TYR A 159 0.87 2.83 7.27
C TYR A 159 0.41 4.28 7.34
N PHE A 160 1.32 5.16 7.78
CA PHE A 160 1.09 6.61 7.83
C PHE A 160 -0.19 6.98 8.57
N VAL A 161 -0.30 6.50 9.81
CA VAL A 161 -1.42 6.81 10.72
C VAL A 161 -0.88 7.21 12.08
N HIS A 162 -1.53 8.18 12.72
CA HIS A 162 -1.27 8.61 14.08
C HIS A 162 -2.60 8.83 14.78
N ASP A 163 -2.81 8.20 15.94
CA ASP A 163 -4.07 8.27 16.71
C ASP A 163 -5.34 7.97 15.87
N GLY A 164 -5.24 7.02 14.93
CA GLY A 164 -6.34 6.65 14.04
C GLY A 164 -6.66 7.67 12.94
N LEU A 165 -5.83 8.71 12.78
CA LEU A 165 -5.92 9.73 11.74
C LEU A 165 -4.86 9.50 10.67
N ALA A 166 -5.19 9.85 9.43
CA ALA A 166 -4.30 9.65 8.29
C ALA A 166 -3.20 10.72 8.29
N VAL A 167 -1.95 10.28 8.32
CA VAL A 167 -0.79 11.13 8.02
C VAL A 167 -0.59 11.12 6.50
N ILE A 168 -0.32 12.29 5.93
CA ILE A 168 -0.03 12.41 4.50
C ILE A 168 1.43 12.00 4.28
N PRO A 169 1.71 10.93 3.51
CA PRO A 169 3.08 10.58 3.19
C PRO A 169 3.75 11.72 2.44
N PRO A 170 5.05 12.02 2.66
CA PRO A 170 5.77 13.02 1.89
C PRO A 170 5.71 12.75 0.37
N PRO A 171 5.86 13.78 -0.49
CA PRO A 171 5.87 13.59 -1.94
C PRO A 171 6.88 12.51 -2.39
N GLY A 172 6.43 11.61 -3.26
CA GLY A 172 7.24 10.50 -3.77
C GLY A 172 7.35 9.28 -2.84
N VAL A 173 6.77 9.34 -1.63
CA VAL A 173 6.68 8.18 -0.73
C VAL A 173 5.44 7.37 -1.05
N ARG A 174 5.63 6.06 -1.24
CA ARG A 174 4.58 5.09 -1.52
C ARG A 174 4.73 3.82 -0.71
N VAL A 175 3.61 3.28 -0.29
CA VAL A 175 3.50 1.89 0.17
C VAL A 175 2.48 1.16 -0.68
N LEU A 176 2.91 0.07 -1.34
CA LEU A 176 2.03 -0.87 -2.03
C LEU A 176 2.01 -2.20 -1.26
N ASP A 177 0.86 -2.60 -0.77
CA ASP A 177 0.66 -3.83 0.00
C ASP A 177 -0.32 -4.74 -0.73
N ALA A 178 0.23 -5.76 -1.39
CA ALA A 178 -0.51 -6.62 -2.30
C ALA A 178 -0.67 -8.05 -1.77
N GLU A 179 -1.85 -8.63 -1.97
CA GLU A 179 -2.08 -10.06 -1.81
C GLU A 179 -1.75 -10.79 -3.13
N ILE A 180 -0.83 -11.74 -3.08
CA ILE A 180 -0.43 -12.60 -4.20
C ILE A 180 -1.39 -13.78 -4.29
N THR A 181 -1.67 -14.25 -5.52
CA THR A 181 -2.59 -15.38 -5.78
C THR A 181 -2.21 -16.68 -5.06
N ASP A 182 -0.94 -16.87 -4.70
CA ASP A 182 -0.44 -18.02 -3.93
C ASP A 182 -0.71 -17.93 -2.42
N GLY A 183 -1.38 -16.86 -1.97
CA GLY A 183 -1.70 -16.64 -0.57
C GLY A 183 -0.54 -16.03 0.23
N ARG A 184 0.44 -15.41 -0.41
CA ARG A 184 1.41 -14.53 0.28
C ARG A 184 0.99 -13.07 0.17
N ARG A 185 1.63 -12.22 0.98
CA ARG A 185 1.58 -10.77 0.84
C ARG A 185 2.94 -10.24 0.42
N LEU A 186 2.93 -9.21 -0.39
CA LEU A 186 4.11 -8.49 -0.82
C LEU A 186 3.89 -7.01 -0.54
N VAL A 187 4.76 -6.44 0.28
CA VAL A 187 4.75 -5.02 0.64
C VAL A 187 5.94 -4.35 0.01
N ILE A 188 5.72 -3.25 -0.70
CA ILE A 188 6.74 -2.42 -1.31
C ILE A 188 6.74 -1.08 -0.61
N LEU A 189 7.90 -0.68 -0.09
CA LEU A 189 8.16 0.68 0.35
C LEU A 189 9.07 1.35 -0.68
N ASP A 190 8.53 2.36 -1.36
CA ASP A 190 9.25 3.16 -2.35
C ASP A 190 9.24 4.62 -1.92
N ALA A 191 10.40 5.13 -1.53
CA ALA A 191 10.53 6.48 -1.00
C ALA A 191 11.90 7.06 -1.38
N PRO A 192 11.97 8.33 -1.81
CA PRO A 192 13.23 9.04 -1.92
C PRO A 192 13.83 9.25 -0.52
N GLY A 193 15.16 9.11 -0.39
CA GLY A 193 15.87 9.39 0.86
C GLY A 193 15.69 8.37 1.99
N ILE A 194 14.77 7.40 1.85
CA ILE A 194 14.69 6.22 2.73
C ILE A 194 15.26 5.00 2.02
N LYS A 195 15.64 4.01 2.82
CA LYS A 195 15.94 2.67 2.37
C LYS A 195 14.68 2.00 1.79
N ARG A 196 14.68 1.79 0.47
CA ARG A 196 13.60 1.12 -0.26
C ARG A 196 13.60 -0.37 0.04
N SER A 197 12.43 -0.98 0.05
CA SER A 197 12.33 -2.40 0.34
C SER A 197 11.16 -3.11 -0.33
N VAL A 198 11.36 -4.41 -0.54
CA VAL A 198 10.36 -5.40 -0.91
C VAL A 198 10.29 -6.41 0.23
N LEU A 199 9.13 -6.53 0.86
CA LEU A 199 8.89 -7.46 1.95
C LEU A 199 7.90 -8.51 1.51
N MET A 200 8.29 -9.77 1.64
CA MET A 200 7.42 -10.91 1.40
C MET A 200 6.97 -11.53 2.72
N LEU A 201 5.66 -11.67 2.89
CA LEU A 201 5.02 -12.18 4.10
C LEU A 201 4.13 -13.39 3.76
N PRO A 202 4.03 -14.43 4.61
CA PRO A 202 2.97 -15.41 4.49
C PRO A 202 1.60 -14.76 4.77
N LEU A 203 0.49 -15.21 4.14
CA LEU A 203 -0.83 -14.90 4.73
C LEU A 203 -0.89 -15.57 6.10
N GLU A 204 -1.17 -14.79 7.13
CA GLU A 204 -1.76 -15.34 8.34
C GLU A 204 -3.13 -15.93 7.94
N ARG A 205 -3.25 -17.26 7.94
CA ARG A 205 -4.56 -17.92 7.89
C ARG A 205 -5.32 -17.48 9.14
N ARG A 206 -6.36 -16.65 8.95
CA ARG A 206 -7.33 -16.30 9.99
C ARG A 206 -8.19 -17.50 10.35
#